data_AF-K0TNW9-F1
#
_entry.id   AF-K0TNW9-F1
#
_cell.length_a   1.000
_cell.length_b   1.000
_cell.length_c   1.000
_cell.angle_alpha   90.00
_cell.angle_beta   90.00
_cell.angle_gamma   90.00
#
_symmetry.space_group_name_H-M   'P 1'
#
loop_
_entity.id
_entity.type
_entity.pdbx_description
1 polymer ?
#
loop_
_entity_poly.entity_id
_entity_poly.type
_entity_poly.pdbx_seq_one_letter_code
_entity_poly.pdbx_strand_id
1 'polypeptide(L)'
;MNSEWPPPGSPNIWKRGGRLCRLLSTTSTQSPFYSATVVGGENTSIMPSKKKSRGRQNRAKKEATRTAELRTLWEPTILASDNKLDVLPSCEHKHELSGLQIPQEGTAVSFMNRMAGEGFFNKATRFPNEPVMETCYSLSRRFPGIRKEEDERALAIDLLLRFLCNVFVRDSTEEGEKWFNQRQSNEVAICCMIDLLELLGTYADWSVVERRAVKMGAKLVFGNRRDVVKFVAKRLPCTCLKGLHRAARRKVGKEGVCIGCYKGFPRTQLRVCTGCMIAEYCSRECQRANWSNHKKFCGCPEVVSQDLPSDYIFKRGLS
;
A
#
# COMPACT_ATOMS: atom_id res chain seq x y z
N MET A 1 -6.20 19.78 -27.86
CA MET A 1 -7.34 18.85 -27.76
C MET A 1 -7.62 18.63 -26.28
N ASN A 2 -8.58 19.37 -25.73
CA ASN A 2 -9.03 19.20 -24.35
C ASN A 2 -9.93 17.96 -24.31
N SER A 3 -9.39 16.83 -23.86
CA SER A 3 -10.21 15.68 -23.52
C SER A 3 -11.02 16.03 -22.27
N GLU A 4 -12.28 16.40 -22.46
CA GLU A 4 -13.28 16.38 -21.40
C GLU A 4 -13.49 14.92 -21.01
N TRP A 5 -12.84 14.52 -19.92
CA TRP A 5 -12.99 13.19 -19.34
C TRP A 5 -14.34 13.07 -18.64
N PRO A 6 -14.99 11.89 -18.70
CA PRO A 6 -16.25 11.69 -18.00
C PRO A 6 -16.06 11.96 -16.50
N PRO A 7 -17.03 12.63 -15.86
CA PRO A 7 -16.94 12.92 -14.43
C PRO A 7 -16.79 11.59 -13.67
N PRO A 8 -15.89 11.53 -12.67
CA PRO A 8 -15.81 10.35 -11.81
C PRO A 8 -17.20 10.13 -11.19
N GLY A 9 -17.80 8.98 -11.46
CA GLY A 9 -19.08 8.60 -10.87
C GLY A 9 -19.00 8.76 -9.35
N SER A 10 -19.96 9.48 -8.77
CA SER A 10 -19.99 9.87 -7.35
C SER A 10 -19.49 8.76 -6.42
N PRO A 11 -18.27 8.89 -5.87
CA PRO A 11 -17.72 7.85 -5.03
C PRO A 11 -18.28 7.99 -3.60
N ASN A 12 -19.07 7.00 -3.17
CA ASN A 12 -19.52 6.83 -1.79
C ASN A 12 -18.38 6.41 -0.81
N ILE A 13 -17.13 6.81 -1.08
CA ILE A 13 -15.90 6.37 -0.37
C ILE A 13 -15.98 6.60 1.14
N TRP A 14 -16.73 7.60 1.61
CA TRP A 14 -16.84 7.93 3.04
C TRP A 14 -18.13 7.46 3.73
N LYS A 15 -19.11 6.91 2.99
CA LYS A 15 -20.37 6.45 3.61
C LYS A 15 -20.22 5.11 4.35
N ARG A 16 -19.22 4.28 4.01
CA ARG A 16 -18.98 2.98 4.69
C ARG A 16 -17.98 3.04 5.84
N GLY A 17 -17.11 4.06 5.91
CA GLY A 17 -16.19 4.27 7.04
C GLY A 17 -16.86 4.62 8.38
N GLY A 18 -18.16 4.93 8.39
CA GLY A 18 -18.91 5.23 9.61
C GLY A 18 -19.20 4.02 10.52
N ARG A 19 -18.87 2.79 10.11
CA ARG A 19 -19.05 1.59 10.95
C ARG A 19 -17.83 1.21 11.79
N LEU A 20 -16.63 1.72 11.49
CA LEU A 20 -15.43 1.31 12.25
C LEU A 20 -15.24 2.06 13.57
N CYS A 21 -15.71 3.31 13.70
CA CYS A 21 -15.63 4.05 14.97
C CYS A 21 -16.66 3.62 16.04
N ARG A 22 -17.59 2.71 15.72
CA ARG A 22 -18.62 2.24 16.68
C ARG A 22 -18.34 0.88 17.32
N LEU A 23 -17.25 0.22 16.96
CA LEU A 23 -16.90 -1.14 17.45
C LEU A 23 -15.89 -1.14 18.61
N LEU A 24 -15.56 0.02 19.18
CA LEU A 24 -14.64 0.13 20.32
C LEU A 24 -15.33 0.53 21.63
N SER A 25 -16.66 0.36 21.74
CA SER A 25 -17.40 0.73 22.96
C SER A 25 -18.63 -0.13 23.18
N THR A 26 -18.47 -1.44 23.38
CA THR A 26 -19.44 -2.27 24.11
C THR A 26 -18.73 -3.42 24.83
N THR A 27 -18.59 -3.24 26.15
CA THR A 27 -18.75 -4.23 27.21
C THR A 27 -18.11 -5.62 27.05
N SER A 28 -17.10 -5.85 27.88
CA SER A 28 -16.78 -7.11 28.55
C SER A 28 -18.05 -7.90 28.91
N THR A 29 -18.35 -8.95 28.15
CA THR A 29 -19.23 -10.03 28.57
C THR A 29 -18.34 -11.17 29.03
N GLN A 30 -18.27 -11.38 30.35
CA GLN A 30 -17.66 -12.57 30.94
C GLN A 30 -18.37 -13.81 30.38
N SER A 31 -17.60 -14.70 29.77
CA SER A 31 -18.08 -16.02 29.36
C SER A 31 -18.07 -16.95 30.58
N PRO A 32 -19.12 -17.76 30.81
CA PRO A 32 -19.12 -18.70 31.93
C PRO A 32 -18.15 -19.84 31.64
N PHE A 33 -17.26 -20.10 32.60
CA PHE A 33 -16.42 -21.30 32.66
C PHE A 33 -17.34 -22.53 32.79
N TYR A 34 -17.48 -23.31 31.73
CA TYR A 34 -17.93 -24.69 31.81
C TYR A 34 -16.70 -25.59 31.93
N SER A 35 -16.48 -26.12 33.13
CA SER A 35 -15.53 -27.20 33.39
C SER A 35 -16.10 -28.50 32.82
N ALA A 36 -15.61 -28.92 31.65
CA ALA A 36 -15.92 -30.21 31.07
C ALA A 36 -14.97 -31.28 31.65
N THR A 37 -15.55 -32.18 32.45
CA THR A 37 -14.89 -33.38 32.95
C THR A 37 -14.61 -34.33 31.77
N VAL A 38 -13.33 -34.58 31.48
CA VAL A 38 -12.91 -35.53 30.44
C VAL A 38 -13.07 -36.95 30.99
N VAL A 39 -14.10 -37.65 30.51
CA VAL A 39 -14.27 -39.10 30.72
C VAL A 39 -13.40 -39.82 29.68
N GLY A 40 -12.51 -40.68 30.16
CA GLY A 40 -11.61 -41.49 29.34
C GLY A 40 -12.38 -42.44 28.44
N GLY A 41 -12.32 -42.20 27.13
CA GLY A 41 -12.87 -43.07 26.08
C GLY A 41 -11.75 -43.80 25.35
N GLU A 42 -11.96 -45.09 25.13
CA GLU A 42 -11.02 -46.05 24.56
C GLU A 42 -10.51 -45.67 23.16
N ASN A 43 -9.21 -45.83 22.98
CA ASN A 43 -8.44 -45.50 21.77
C ASN A 43 -8.72 -46.53 20.66
N THR A 44 -9.75 -46.30 19.85
CA THR A 44 -9.94 -47.04 18.59
C THR A 44 -9.03 -46.44 17.51
N SER A 45 -7.92 -47.14 17.23
CA SER A 45 -6.99 -46.82 16.13
C SER A 45 -7.66 -47.01 14.76
N ILE A 46 -8.42 -46.01 14.30
CA ILE A 46 -8.96 -45.98 12.94
C ILE A 46 -7.81 -45.64 11.98
N MET A 47 -7.30 -46.67 11.28
CA MET A 47 -6.30 -46.48 10.22
C MET A 47 -6.81 -45.47 9.17
N PRO A 48 -6.05 -44.43 8.83
CA PRO A 48 -6.44 -43.50 7.78
C PRO A 48 -6.45 -44.24 6.43
N SER A 49 -7.65 -44.39 5.85
CA SER A 49 -7.85 -44.93 4.50
C SER A 49 -6.85 -44.32 3.50
N LYS A 50 -6.19 -45.17 2.70
CA LYS A 50 -5.28 -44.78 1.59
C LYS A 50 -5.88 -43.71 0.65
N LYS A 51 -7.21 -43.61 0.58
CA LYS A 51 -7.92 -42.58 -0.20
C LYS A 51 -7.80 -41.19 0.43
N LYS A 52 -7.86 -41.08 1.76
CA LYS A 52 -7.72 -39.80 2.49
C LYS A 52 -6.30 -39.25 2.39
N SER A 53 -5.27 -40.09 2.46
CA SER A 53 -3.87 -39.65 2.32
C SER A 53 -3.56 -39.13 0.92
N ARG A 54 -3.97 -39.87 -0.14
CA ARG A 54 -3.85 -39.41 -1.54
C ARG A 54 -4.56 -38.07 -1.79
N GLY A 55 -5.75 -37.88 -1.20
CA GLY A 55 -6.48 -36.61 -1.31
C GLY A 55 -5.74 -35.41 -0.70
N ARG A 56 -5.08 -35.61 0.46
CA ARG A 56 -4.24 -34.56 1.09
C ARG A 56 -3.02 -34.23 0.23
N GLN A 57 -2.34 -35.24 -0.31
CA GLN A 57 -1.18 -35.05 -1.18
C GLN A 57 -1.54 -34.29 -2.46
N ASN A 58 -2.66 -34.62 -3.10
CA ASN A 58 -3.13 -33.90 -4.29
C ASN A 58 -3.49 -32.44 -3.98
N ARG A 59 -4.12 -32.18 -2.83
CA ARG A 59 -4.43 -30.81 -2.39
C ARG A 59 -3.15 -30.01 -2.13
N ALA A 60 -2.17 -30.60 -1.44
CA ALA A 60 -0.88 -29.98 -1.18
C ALA A 60 -0.12 -29.68 -2.49
N LYS A 61 -0.11 -30.62 -3.43
CA LYS A 61 0.49 -30.43 -4.76
C LYS A 61 -0.16 -29.27 -5.52
N LYS A 62 -1.50 -29.19 -5.52
CA LYS A 62 -2.23 -28.10 -6.17
C LYS A 62 -1.93 -26.74 -5.52
N GLU A 63 -1.83 -26.70 -4.20
CA GLU A 63 -1.49 -25.47 -3.46
C GLU A 63 -0.05 -25.03 -3.75
N ALA A 64 0.89 -25.97 -3.83
CA ALA A 64 2.28 -25.70 -4.20
C ALA A 64 2.39 -25.15 -5.63
N THR A 65 1.67 -25.75 -6.60
CA THR A 65 1.62 -25.23 -7.98
C THR A 65 1.05 -23.81 -8.02
N ARG A 66 -0.06 -23.56 -7.32
CA ARG A 66 -0.64 -22.22 -7.23
C ARG A 66 0.35 -21.21 -6.62
N THR A 67 1.06 -21.60 -5.57
CA THR A 67 2.05 -20.75 -4.90
C THR A 67 3.21 -20.41 -5.83
N ALA A 68 3.70 -21.40 -6.59
CA ALA A 68 4.74 -21.19 -7.60
C ALA A 68 4.28 -20.22 -8.70
N GLU A 69 3.06 -20.41 -9.22
CA GLU A 69 2.45 -19.50 -10.21
C GLU A 69 2.29 -18.06 -9.69
N LEU A 70 1.97 -17.88 -8.41
CA LEU A 70 1.88 -16.54 -7.81
C LEU A 70 3.26 -15.89 -7.67
N ARG A 71 4.29 -16.68 -7.36
CA ARG A 71 5.66 -16.20 -7.20
C ARG A 71 6.27 -15.68 -8.50
N THR A 72 5.97 -16.32 -9.63
CA THR A 72 6.43 -15.87 -10.96
C THR A 72 5.93 -14.48 -11.36
N LEU A 73 4.85 -13.97 -10.73
CA LEU A 73 4.31 -12.64 -11.01
C LEU A 73 5.16 -11.49 -10.47
N TRP A 74 6.05 -11.74 -9.52
CA TRP A 74 6.82 -10.68 -8.86
C TRP A 74 8.32 -10.98 -8.73
N GLU A 75 8.71 -12.24 -8.52
CA GLU A 75 10.10 -12.61 -8.27
C GLU A 75 11.05 -12.23 -9.43
N PRO A 76 10.74 -12.53 -10.71
CA PRO A 76 11.62 -12.14 -11.83
C PRO A 76 11.84 -10.63 -11.90
N THR A 77 10.80 -9.85 -11.57
CA THR A 77 10.89 -8.39 -11.53
C THR A 77 11.78 -7.92 -10.40
N ILE A 78 11.75 -8.56 -9.22
CA ILE A 78 12.63 -8.20 -8.09
C ILE A 78 14.09 -8.55 -8.39
N LEU A 79 14.32 -9.75 -8.91
CA LEU A 79 15.66 -10.26 -9.23
C LEU A 79 16.28 -9.58 -10.46
N ALA A 80 15.47 -8.87 -11.25
CA ALA A 80 15.88 -8.29 -12.55
C ALA A 80 16.52 -9.35 -13.46
N SER A 81 16.01 -10.59 -13.39
CA SER A 81 16.57 -11.76 -14.07
C SER A 81 16.04 -11.94 -15.50
N ASP A 82 15.22 -11.02 -16.00
CA ASP A 82 14.79 -11.06 -17.40
C ASP A 82 15.97 -10.67 -18.30
N ASN A 83 16.56 -11.67 -18.94
CA ASN A 83 17.62 -11.55 -19.95
C ASN A 83 17.28 -10.59 -21.12
N LYS A 84 16.02 -10.13 -21.24
CA LYS A 84 15.64 -9.08 -22.20
C LYS A 84 16.08 -7.67 -21.78
N LEU A 85 16.53 -7.49 -20.55
CA LEU A 85 16.97 -6.20 -19.99
C LEU A 85 18.49 -5.97 -20.08
N ASP A 86 19.23 -6.73 -20.88
CA ASP A 86 20.67 -6.53 -21.14
C ASP A 86 21.00 -5.13 -21.69
N VAL A 87 19.99 -4.35 -22.10
CA VAL A 87 20.13 -2.98 -22.61
C VAL A 87 20.07 -1.92 -21.50
N LEU A 88 19.56 -2.23 -20.30
CA LEU A 88 19.50 -1.25 -19.22
C LEU A 88 20.85 -1.25 -18.47
N PRO A 89 21.58 -0.11 -18.44
CA PRO A 89 22.86 -0.02 -17.77
C PRO A 89 22.73 -0.58 -16.36
N SER A 90 23.60 -1.53 -15.99
CA SER A 90 23.65 -2.08 -14.65
C SER A 90 23.84 -0.93 -13.69
N CYS A 91 22.75 -0.48 -13.08
CA CYS A 91 22.84 0.57 -12.10
C CYS A 91 23.72 0.06 -10.95
N GLU A 92 24.59 0.91 -10.42
CA GLU A 92 25.53 0.53 -9.35
C GLU A 92 24.80 -0.02 -8.10
N HIS A 93 23.47 0.13 -8.01
CA HIS A 93 22.59 -0.53 -7.02
C HIS A 93 22.53 -2.06 -7.12
N LYS A 94 23.17 -2.68 -8.11
CA LYS A 94 23.41 -4.12 -8.03
C LYS A 94 24.33 -4.43 -6.84
N HIS A 95 25.28 -3.58 -6.44
CA HIS A 95 26.28 -3.97 -5.44
C HIS A 95 25.75 -4.11 -4.01
N GLU A 96 24.89 -3.21 -3.52
CA GLU A 96 24.33 -3.34 -2.15
C GLU A 96 23.19 -4.38 -2.06
N LEU A 97 22.54 -4.70 -3.20
CA LEU A 97 21.32 -5.51 -3.22
C LEU A 97 21.49 -6.88 -3.92
N SER A 98 22.67 -7.19 -4.46
CA SER A 98 22.97 -8.53 -5.00
C SER A 98 22.94 -9.62 -3.91
N GLY A 99 22.93 -9.23 -2.63
CA GLY A 99 22.82 -10.14 -1.50
C GLY A 99 21.39 -10.49 -1.08
N LEU A 100 20.34 -9.89 -1.68
CA LEU A 100 18.97 -10.18 -1.28
C LEU A 100 18.57 -11.59 -1.73
N GLN A 101 18.77 -12.57 -0.86
CA GLN A 101 18.25 -13.92 -1.03
C GLN A 101 16.78 -13.93 -0.67
N ILE A 102 15.90 -14.13 -1.66
CA ILE A 102 14.47 -14.28 -1.42
C ILE A 102 14.24 -15.69 -0.86
N PRO A 103 13.78 -15.85 0.40
CA PRO A 103 13.53 -17.17 0.96
C PRO A 103 12.54 -17.97 0.10
N GLN A 104 12.66 -19.30 0.12
CA GLN A 104 11.69 -20.16 -0.58
C GLN A 104 10.30 -20.06 0.07
N GLU A 105 10.28 -20.03 1.40
CA GLU A 105 9.09 -19.93 2.24
C GLU A 105 9.31 -18.86 3.31
N GLY A 106 8.23 -18.38 3.92
CA GLY A 106 8.27 -17.33 4.93
C GLY A 106 6.98 -16.52 4.96
N THR A 107 6.80 -15.73 6.00
CA THR A 107 5.60 -14.91 6.16
C THR A 107 5.57 -13.78 5.11
N ALA A 108 6.72 -13.15 4.82
CA ALA A 108 6.91 -12.16 3.76
C ALA A 108 6.61 -12.74 2.38
N VAL A 109 7.14 -13.93 2.07
CA VAL A 109 6.89 -14.60 0.78
C VAL A 109 5.41 -14.93 0.63
N SER A 110 4.77 -15.46 1.68
CA SER A 110 3.33 -15.75 1.66
C SER A 110 2.48 -14.48 1.48
N PHE A 111 2.90 -13.39 2.12
CA PHE A 111 2.30 -12.08 1.96
C PHE A 111 2.44 -11.54 0.53
N MET A 112 3.63 -11.62 -0.07
CA MET A 112 3.87 -11.25 -1.47
C MET A 112 3.01 -12.09 -2.42
N ASN A 113 2.96 -13.41 -2.25
CA ASN A 113 2.11 -14.29 -3.06
C ASN A 113 0.62 -13.93 -2.93
N ARG A 114 0.17 -13.54 -1.72
CA ARG A 114 -1.20 -13.07 -1.54
C ARG A 114 -1.47 -11.77 -2.29
N MET A 115 -0.56 -10.79 -2.23
CA MET A 115 -0.66 -9.56 -3.03
C MET A 115 -0.69 -9.86 -4.54
N ALA A 116 0.10 -10.84 -4.99
CA ALA A 116 0.11 -11.30 -6.37
C ALA A 116 -1.26 -11.88 -6.78
N GLY A 117 -1.86 -12.70 -5.92
CA GLY A 117 -3.19 -13.28 -6.15
C GLY A 117 -4.31 -12.24 -6.12
N GLU A 118 -4.09 -11.11 -5.44
CA GLU A 118 -4.96 -9.93 -5.48
C GLU A 118 -4.59 -8.95 -6.61
N GLY A 119 -3.73 -9.37 -7.54
CA GLY A 119 -3.42 -8.67 -8.79
C GLY A 119 -2.63 -7.37 -8.64
N PHE A 120 -1.89 -7.19 -7.54
CA PHE A 120 -1.06 -5.99 -7.31
C PHE A 120 0.08 -5.87 -8.34
N PHE A 121 0.67 -6.98 -8.79
CA PHE A 121 1.90 -6.95 -9.60
C PHE A 121 1.68 -6.97 -11.12
N ASN A 122 0.51 -7.40 -11.59
CA ASN A 122 0.24 -7.62 -13.03
C ASN A 122 -0.74 -6.60 -13.64
N LYS A 123 -0.99 -5.47 -12.96
CA LYS A 123 -1.96 -4.43 -13.38
C LYS A 123 -3.40 -4.98 -13.60
N ALA A 124 -3.69 -6.23 -13.21
CA ALA A 124 -4.98 -6.87 -13.44
C ALA A 124 -6.06 -6.33 -12.49
N THR A 125 -5.67 -6.05 -11.26
CA THR A 125 -6.56 -5.37 -10.32
C THR A 125 -6.61 -3.90 -10.68
N ARG A 126 -7.82 -3.41 -10.93
CA ARG A 126 -8.09 -1.99 -10.84
C ARG A 126 -8.63 -1.80 -9.43
N PHE A 127 -8.21 -0.73 -8.75
CA PHE A 127 -8.86 -0.24 -7.54
C PHE A 127 -9.78 0.95 -7.90
N PRO A 128 -10.81 0.79 -8.78
CA PRO A 128 -11.71 1.88 -9.07
C PRO A 128 -12.63 2.01 -7.86
N ASN A 129 -12.37 3.02 -7.04
CA ASN A 129 -13.26 3.47 -5.96
C ASN A 129 -13.21 2.69 -4.63
N GLU A 130 -12.50 1.56 -4.53
CA GLU A 130 -12.23 0.93 -3.23
C GLU A 130 -11.12 1.73 -2.52
N PRO A 131 -11.24 2.01 -1.20
CA PRO A 131 -10.16 2.68 -0.49
C PRO A 131 -8.97 1.72 -0.51
N VAL A 132 -7.95 2.02 -1.32
CA VAL A 132 -6.68 1.28 -1.38
C VAL A 132 -6.17 0.91 0.03
N MET A 133 -6.39 1.80 0.99
CA MET A 133 -6.07 1.58 2.40
C MET A 133 -6.86 0.45 3.07
N GLU A 134 -8.14 0.27 2.75
CA GLU A 134 -8.96 -0.83 3.28
C GLU A 134 -8.41 -2.19 2.82
N THR A 135 -8.03 -2.31 1.54
CA THR A 135 -7.33 -3.50 1.05
C THR A 135 -6.01 -3.70 1.79
N CYS A 136 -5.23 -2.64 1.98
CA CYS A 136 -3.95 -2.72 2.72
C CYS A 136 -4.15 -3.20 4.16
N TYR A 137 -5.13 -2.66 4.89
CA TYR A 137 -5.45 -3.08 6.26
C TYR A 137 -5.96 -4.52 6.33
N SER A 138 -6.80 -4.92 5.39
CA SER A 138 -7.33 -6.29 5.30
C SER A 138 -6.19 -7.29 5.10
N LEU A 139 -5.28 -6.99 4.17
CA LEU A 139 -4.09 -7.78 3.92
C LEU A 139 -3.18 -7.84 5.15
N SER A 140 -2.81 -6.70 5.73
CA SER A 140 -1.91 -6.67 6.90
C SER A 140 -2.48 -7.43 8.10
N ARG A 141 -3.82 -7.43 8.28
CA ARG A 141 -4.49 -8.18 9.36
C ARG A 141 -4.42 -9.70 9.17
N ARG A 142 -4.39 -10.18 7.93
CA ARG A 142 -4.32 -11.62 7.62
C ARG A 142 -2.93 -12.22 7.85
N PHE A 143 -1.89 -11.41 7.93
CA PHE A 143 -0.51 -11.84 8.13
C PHE A 143 0.03 -11.27 9.45
N PRO A 144 -0.32 -11.85 10.61
CA PRO A 144 0.13 -11.35 11.90
C PRO A 144 1.66 -11.41 12.05
N GLY A 145 2.35 -12.35 11.39
CA GLY A 145 3.83 -12.42 11.39
C GLY A 145 4.44 -11.13 10.83
N ILE A 146 3.94 -10.59 9.71
CA ILE A 146 4.39 -9.29 9.17
C ILE A 146 4.22 -8.15 10.18
N ARG A 147 3.21 -8.21 11.06
CA ARG A 147 2.97 -7.17 12.06
C ARG A 147 3.87 -7.32 13.28
N LYS A 148 4.20 -8.55 13.67
CA LYS A 148 4.86 -8.86 14.94
C LYS A 148 6.37 -9.07 14.79
N GLU A 149 6.79 -9.66 13.69
CA GLU A 149 8.18 -10.05 13.44
C GLU A 149 8.83 -8.97 12.58
N GLU A 150 9.87 -8.33 13.13
CA GLU A 150 10.56 -7.22 12.48
C GLU A 150 11.26 -7.64 11.19
N ASP A 151 11.94 -8.79 11.18
CA ASP A 151 12.67 -9.29 10.02
C ASP A 151 11.73 -9.60 8.85
N GLU A 152 10.60 -10.26 9.10
CA GLU A 152 9.58 -10.55 8.09
C GLU A 152 8.94 -9.27 7.52
N ARG A 153 8.75 -8.26 8.38
CA ARG A 153 8.24 -6.95 7.96
C ARG A 153 9.24 -6.20 7.10
N ALA A 154 10.50 -6.16 7.53
CA ALA A 154 11.59 -5.52 6.79
C ALA A 154 11.78 -6.18 5.43
N LEU A 155 11.82 -7.52 5.38
CA LEU A 155 11.90 -8.28 4.14
C LEU A 155 10.74 -7.96 3.19
N ALA A 156 9.50 -7.90 3.69
CA ALA A 156 8.35 -7.53 2.85
C ALA A 156 8.47 -6.09 2.30
N ILE A 157 8.92 -5.13 3.11
CA ILE A 157 9.17 -3.75 2.68
C ILE A 157 10.24 -3.72 1.57
N ASP A 158 11.35 -4.42 1.76
CA ASP A 158 12.46 -4.47 0.80
C ASP A 158 12.05 -5.09 -0.53
N LEU A 159 11.30 -6.20 -0.49
CA LEU A 159 10.78 -6.85 -1.69
C LEU A 159 9.83 -5.93 -2.47
N LEU A 160 8.93 -5.22 -1.79
CA LEU A 160 8.01 -4.26 -2.43
C LEU A 160 8.75 -3.03 -3.00
N LEU A 161 9.72 -2.48 -2.27
CA LEU A 161 10.54 -1.36 -2.74
C LEU A 161 11.36 -1.74 -3.96
N ARG A 162 11.95 -2.94 -3.96
CA ARG A 162 12.73 -3.46 -5.09
C ARG A 162 11.87 -3.68 -6.31
N PHE A 163 10.68 -4.28 -6.14
CA PHE A 163 9.69 -4.43 -7.22
C PHE A 163 9.36 -3.07 -7.84
N LEU A 164 8.99 -2.08 -7.02
CA LEU A 164 8.65 -0.73 -7.50
C LEU A 164 9.82 -0.04 -8.20
N CYS A 165 11.03 -0.17 -7.68
CA CYS A 165 12.23 0.38 -8.31
C CYS A 165 12.39 -0.15 -9.74
N ASN A 166 12.32 -1.47 -9.90
CA ASN A 166 12.54 -2.12 -11.19
C ASN A 166 11.40 -1.80 -12.17
N VAL A 167 10.15 -1.79 -11.71
CA VAL A 167 9.00 -1.36 -12.53
C VAL A 167 9.14 0.09 -12.97
N PHE A 168 9.52 1.02 -12.09
CA PHE A 168 9.65 2.43 -12.47
C PHE A 168 10.77 2.67 -13.46
N VAL A 169 11.93 2.06 -13.26
CA VAL A 169 13.07 2.22 -14.15
C VAL A 169 12.75 1.61 -15.53
N ARG A 170 12.20 0.40 -15.57
CA ARG A 170 11.81 -0.26 -16.82
C ARG A 170 10.72 0.52 -17.55
N ASP A 171 9.57 0.72 -16.91
CA ASP A 171 8.39 1.32 -17.56
C ASP A 171 8.69 2.77 -18.01
N SER A 172 9.50 3.54 -17.27
CA SER A 172 9.90 4.90 -17.70
C SER A 172 10.85 4.91 -18.90
N THR A 173 11.66 3.86 -19.05
CA THR A 173 12.55 3.68 -20.21
C THR A 173 11.74 3.26 -21.44
N GLU A 174 10.81 2.32 -21.28
CA GLU A 174 9.98 1.80 -22.37
C GLU A 174 8.96 2.82 -22.89
N GLU A 175 8.29 3.54 -21.98
CA GLU A 175 7.19 4.43 -22.35
C GLU A 175 7.61 5.90 -22.54
N GLY A 176 8.83 6.26 -22.12
CA GLY A 176 9.41 7.60 -22.28
C GLY A 176 8.56 8.72 -21.64
N GLU A 177 8.22 9.75 -22.43
CA GLU A 177 7.45 10.90 -21.94
C GLU A 177 6.03 10.55 -21.49
N LYS A 178 5.42 9.51 -22.08
CA LYS A 178 4.04 9.13 -21.76
C LYS A 178 3.93 8.64 -20.32
N TRP A 179 4.96 7.97 -19.82
CA TRP A 179 5.01 7.42 -18.46
C TRP A 179 4.67 8.44 -17.37
N PHE A 180 5.18 9.66 -17.52
CA PHE A 180 5.00 10.75 -16.54
C PHE A 180 3.54 11.21 -16.41
N ASN A 181 2.76 11.07 -17.48
CA ASN A 181 1.36 11.50 -17.54
C ASN A 181 0.37 10.35 -17.35
N GLN A 182 0.86 9.11 -17.21
CA GLN A 182 -0.03 7.98 -16.95
C GLN A 182 -0.66 8.08 -15.56
N ARG A 183 -1.95 7.73 -15.50
CA ARG A 183 -2.64 7.55 -14.23
C ARG A 183 -1.96 6.44 -13.46
N GLN A 184 -1.68 6.70 -12.20
CA GLN A 184 -1.08 5.70 -11.33
C GLN A 184 -2.09 4.57 -11.09
N SER A 185 -1.60 3.33 -11.05
CA SER A 185 -2.42 2.15 -10.81
C SER A 185 -1.96 1.51 -9.50
N ASN A 186 -1.67 0.21 -9.54
CA ASN A 186 -1.26 -0.60 -8.39
C ASN A 186 -0.03 -0.09 -7.65
N GLU A 187 0.82 0.73 -8.28
CA GLU A 187 2.05 1.22 -7.66
C GLU A 187 1.74 2.12 -6.45
N VAL A 188 0.61 2.84 -6.50
CA VAL A 188 0.09 3.59 -5.35
C VAL A 188 -0.27 2.64 -4.22
N ALA A 189 -0.97 1.54 -4.53
CA ALA A 189 -1.38 0.57 -3.54
C ALA A 189 -0.19 -0.12 -2.87
N ILE A 190 0.85 -0.44 -3.65
CA ILE A 190 2.11 -0.96 -3.13
C ILE A 190 2.80 0.09 -2.23
N CYS A 191 2.84 1.37 -2.63
CA CYS A 191 3.40 2.42 -1.78
C CYS A 191 2.61 2.62 -0.48
N CYS A 192 1.27 2.57 -0.53
CA CYS A 192 0.42 2.60 0.65
C CYS A 192 0.68 1.41 1.57
N MET A 193 0.92 0.23 1.00
CA MET A 193 1.28 -0.95 1.78
C MET A 193 2.63 -0.77 2.48
N ILE A 194 3.66 -0.29 1.77
CA ILE A 194 4.98 0.00 2.36
C ILE A 194 4.84 0.97 3.53
N ASP A 195 4.13 2.08 3.35
CA ASP A 195 3.91 3.08 4.42
C ASP A 195 3.20 2.48 5.64
N LEU A 196 2.17 1.65 5.40
CA LEU A 196 1.47 0.94 6.46
C LEU A 196 2.40 0.01 7.24
N LEU A 197 3.24 -0.77 6.55
CA LEU A 197 4.18 -1.67 7.19
C LEU A 197 5.22 -0.90 8.03
N GLU A 198 5.77 0.19 7.52
CA GLU A 198 6.70 1.05 8.29
C GLU A 198 6.05 1.62 9.55
N LEU A 199 4.82 2.11 9.43
CA LEU A 199 4.05 2.63 10.57
C LEU A 199 3.77 1.53 11.60
N LEU A 200 3.50 0.30 11.17
CA LEU A 200 3.30 -0.84 12.07
C LEU A 200 4.57 -1.22 12.83
N GLY A 201 5.75 -1.03 12.24
CA GLY A 201 7.02 -1.20 12.93
C GLY A 201 7.35 -0.07 13.91
N THR A 202 6.75 1.11 13.71
CA THR A 202 7.08 2.32 14.49
C THR A 202 6.09 2.57 15.63
N TYR A 203 4.80 2.29 15.44
CA TYR A 203 3.74 2.64 16.39
C TYR A 203 2.97 1.41 16.86
N ALA A 204 2.84 1.25 18.18
CA ALA A 204 2.01 0.20 18.77
C ALA A 204 0.51 0.51 18.68
N ASP A 205 0.12 1.78 18.77
CA ASP A 205 -1.29 2.21 18.70
C ASP A 205 -1.80 2.18 17.25
N TRP A 206 -2.71 1.25 16.97
CA TRP A 206 -3.33 1.09 15.66
C TRP A 206 -4.07 2.34 15.20
N SER A 207 -4.66 3.12 16.10
CA SER A 207 -5.37 4.35 15.73
C SER A 207 -4.41 5.40 15.17
N VAL A 208 -3.18 5.47 15.69
CA VAL A 208 -2.12 6.34 15.17
C VAL A 208 -1.65 5.85 13.81
N VAL A 209 -1.42 4.54 13.67
CA VAL A 209 -1.05 3.90 12.39
C VAL A 209 -2.09 4.22 11.31
N GLU A 210 -3.37 3.94 11.59
CA GLU A 210 -4.46 4.14 10.64
C GLU A 210 -4.55 5.60 10.18
N ARG A 211 -4.50 6.56 11.12
CA ARG A 211 -4.58 7.98 10.77
C ARG A 211 -3.38 8.45 9.94
N ARG A 212 -2.16 8.02 10.29
CA ARG A 212 -0.93 8.38 9.54
C ARG A 212 -0.93 7.75 8.16
N ALA A 213 -1.34 6.50 8.04
CA ALA A 213 -1.42 5.78 6.78
C ALA A 213 -2.50 6.38 5.86
N VAL A 214 -3.65 6.81 6.40
CA VAL A 214 -4.67 7.54 5.62
C VAL A 214 -4.12 8.87 5.09
N LYS A 215 -3.33 9.60 5.89
CA LYS A 215 -2.72 10.87 5.46
C LYS A 215 -1.72 10.67 4.32
N MET A 216 -0.83 9.68 4.43
CA MET A 216 0.11 9.38 3.35
C MET A 216 -0.60 8.81 2.13
N GLY A 217 -1.50 7.85 2.34
CA GLY A 217 -2.29 7.22 1.29
C GLY A 217 -3.09 8.24 0.47
N ALA A 218 -3.72 9.23 1.12
CA ALA A 218 -4.39 10.32 0.42
C ALA A 218 -3.44 11.13 -0.48
N LYS A 219 -2.21 11.42 -0.01
CA LYS A 219 -1.21 12.13 -0.83
C LYS A 219 -0.78 11.33 -2.05
N LEU A 220 -0.64 10.01 -1.90
CA LEU A 220 -0.24 9.12 -2.99
C LEU A 220 -1.40 8.94 -3.99
N VAL A 221 -2.59 8.59 -3.50
CA VAL A 221 -3.80 8.34 -4.33
C VAL A 221 -4.25 9.58 -5.11
N PHE A 222 -4.16 10.76 -4.50
CA PHE A 222 -4.52 12.02 -5.15
C PHE A 222 -3.31 12.78 -5.70
N GLY A 223 -2.14 12.15 -5.74
CA GLY A 223 -0.92 12.70 -6.31
C GLY A 223 -0.71 12.31 -7.77
N ASN A 224 0.48 12.59 -8.29
CA ASN A 224 0.89 12.15 -9.62
C ASN A 224 2.25 11.43 -9.57
N ARG A 225 2.73 10.91 -10.71
CA ARG A 225 3.93 10.04 -10.76
C ARG A 225 5.12 10.61 -9.99
N ARG A 226 5.28 11.93 -9.97
CA ARG A 226 6.29 12.62 -9.17
C ARG A 226 6.23 12.27 -7.68
N ASP A 227 5.04 12.22 -7.09
CA ASP A 227 4.85 11.96 -5.65
C ASP A 227 5.20 10.52 -5.29
N VAL A 228 4.79 9.57 -6.13
CA VAL A 228 5.07 8.13 -5.94
C VAL A 228 6.56 7.84 -6.15
N VAL A 229 7.20 8.39 -7.18
CA VAL A 229 8.66 8.23 -7.37
C VAL A 229 9.42 8.86 -6.23
N LYS A 230 9.00 10.06 -5.76
CA LYS A 230 9.59 10.69 -4.58
C LYS A 230 9.49 9.78 -3.35
N PHE A 231 8.35 9.13 -3.15
CA PHE A 231 8.13 8.22 -2.03
C PHE A 231 9.12 7.06 -2.04
N VAL A 232 9.32 6.40 -3.18
CA VAL A 232 10.24 5.26 -3.32
C VAL A 232 11.70 5.72 -3.28
N ALA A 233 12.06 6.79 -3.99
CA ALA A 233 13.42 7.33 -4.04
C ALA A 233 13.95 7.82 -2.68
N LYS A 234 13.06 8.10 -1.72
CA LYS A 234 13.42 8.45 -0.34
C LYS A 234 13.79 7.22 0.50
N ARG A 235 13.25 6.05 0.17
CA ARG A 235 13.41 4.80 0.95
C ARG A 235 14.49 3.90 0.36
N LEU A 236 14.67 3.96 -0.95
CA LEU A 236 15.70 3.19 -1.64
C LEU A 236 16.76 4.15 -2.19
N PRO A 237 18.02 4.10 -1.73
CA PRO A 237 19.09 5.01 -2.14
C PRO A 237 19.61 4.71 -3.55
N CYS A 238 18.72 4.79 -4.55
CA CYS A 238 19.01 4.45 -5.94
C CYS A 238 19.21 5.70 -6.80
N THR A 239 20.38 5.88 -7.41
CA THR A 239 20.71 6.93 -8.39
C THR A 239 19.76 6.92 -9.60
N CYS A 240 19.27 5.76 -10.05
CA CYS A 240 18.25 5.70 -11.11
C CYS A 240 16.92 6.30 -10.63
N LEU A 241 16.47 5.96 -9.42
CA LEU A 241 15.27 6.56 -8.82
C LEU A 241 15.46 8.04 -8.52
N LYS A 242 16.65 8.46 -8.08
CA LYS A 242 16.98 9.88 -7.89
C LYS A 242 16.93 10.63 -9.23
N GLY A 243 17.49 10.04 -10.30
CA GLY A 243 17.44 10.57 -11.66
C GLY A 243 16.00 10.68 -12.18
N LEU A 244 15.22 9.61 -12.02
CA LEU A 244 13.82 9.55 -12.40
C LEU A 244 12.97 10.56 -11.61
N HIS A 245 13.22 10.72 -10.31
CA HIS A 245 12.56 11.75 -9.49
C HIS A 245 12.91 13.16 -9.98
N ARG A 246 14.18 13.44 -10.31
CA ARG A 246 14.59 14.73 -10.91
C ARG A 246 13.89 14.97 -12.24
N ALA A 247 13.80 13.94 -13.11
CA ALA A 247 13.08 14.02 -14.37
C ALA A 247 11.59 14.30 -14.16
N ALA A 248 10.92 13.55 -13.28
CA ALA A 248 9.50 13.74 -12.95
C ALA A 248 9.23 15.14 -12.38
N ARG A 249 10.13 15.68 -11.54
CA ARG A 249 10.01 17.05 -11.02
C ARG A 249 10.06 18.13 -12.10
N ARG A 250 10.82 17.92 -13.18
CA ARG A 250 10.92 18.87 -14.30
C ARG A 250 9.72 18.78 -15.23
N LYS A 251 9.23 17.56 -15.47
CA LYS A 251 8.18 17.26 -16.45
C LYS A 251 6.77 17.43 -15.91
N VAL A 252 6.57 17.19 -14.62
CA VAL A 252 5.24 17.16 -13.99
C VAL A 252 5.16 18.14 -12.82
N GLY A 253 4.15 19.02 -12.89
CA GLY A 253 3.78 19.92 -11.80
C GLY A 253 3.34 19.15 -10.55
N LYS A 254 3.26 19.82 -9.41
CA LYS A 254 2.58 19.23 -8.25
C LYS A 254 1.08 19.39 -8.47
N GLU A 255 0.37 18.29 -8.52
CA GLU A 255 -1.08 18.27 -8.66
C GLU A 255 -1.71 17.64 -7.43
N GLY A 256 -2.98 17.95 -7.18
CA GLY A 256 -3.81 17.33 -6.16
C GLY A 256 -5.24 17.24 -6.63
N VAL A 257 -6.11 16.60 -5.84
CA VAL A 257 -7.53 16.49 -6.14
C VAL A 257 -8.34 17.18 -5.04
N CYS A 258 -9.30 18.01 -5.44
CA CYS A 258 -10.25 18.59 -4.50
C CYS A 258 -11.19 17.49 -3.98
N ILE A 259 -11.27 17.30 -2.66
CA ILE A 259 -12.16 16.28 -2.05
C ILE A 259 -13.64 16.63 -2.24
N GLY A 260 -13.98 17.91 -2.40
CA GLY A 260 -15.37 18.34 -2.60
C GLY A 260 -15.91 18.06 -4.00
N CYS A 261 -15.14 18.42 -5.04
CA CYS A 261 -15.59 18.32 -6.43
C CYS A 261 -14.86 17.25 -7.28
N TYR A 262 -13.88 16.55 -6.69
CA TYR A 262 -13.09 15.47 -7.30
C TYR A 262 -12.33 15.84 -8.59
N LYS A 263 -12.20 17.14 -8.89
CA LYS A 263 -11.37 17.63 -10.00
C LYS A 263 -9.91 17.75 -9.58
N GLY A 264 -9.01 17.51 -10.54
CA GLY A 264 -7.58 17.73 -10.38
C GLY A 264 -7.23 19.22 -10.49
N PHE A 265 -6.30 19.68 -9.66
CA PHE A 265 -5.81 21.07 -9.65
C PHE A 265 -4.30 21.10 -9.39
N PRO A 266 -3.57 22.13 -9.86
CA PRO A 266 -2.26 22.45 -9.34
C PRO A 266 -2.33 22.57 -7.81
N ARG A 267 -1.41 21.94 -7.09
CA ARG A 267 -1.46 21.90 -5.62
C ARG A 267 -1.30 23.29 -4.98
N THR A 268 -0.79 24.27 -5.72
CA THR A 268 -0.74 25.69 -5.34
C THR A 268 -2.12 26.37 -5.29
N GLN A 269 -3.12 25.82 -6.00
CA GLN A 269 -4.50 26.33 -6.01
C GLN A 269 -5.40 25.63 -4.99
N LEU A 270 -4.91 24.55 -4.37
CA LEU A 270 -5.64 23.81 -3.35
C LEU A 270 -5.40 24.41 -1.97
N ARG A 271 -6.48 24.48 -1.19
CA ARG A 271 -6.49 24.90 0.22
C ARG A 271 -6.54 23.64 1.07
N VAL A 272 -5.60 23.51 1.98
CA VAL A 272 -5.58 22.41 2.97
C VAL A 272 -6.51 22.78 4.13
N CYS A 273 -7.34 21.84 4.58
CA CYS A 273 -8.13 22.00 5.79
C CYS A 273 -7.23 22.24 7.01
N THR A 274 -7.40 23.38 7.68
CA THR A 274 -6.59 23.77 8.85
C THR A 274 -6.80 22.88 10.07
N GLY A 275 -7.94 22.18 10.17
CA GLY A 275 -8.22 21.27 11.28
C GLY A 275 -7.48 19.93 11.19
N CYS A 276 -7.51 19.26 10.04
CA CYS A 276 -6.89 17.93 9.89
C CYS A 276 -5.55 17.95 9.15
N MET A 277 -5.25 19.00 8.38
CA MET A 277 -4.06 19.09 7.52
C MET A 277 -3.92 17.95 6.49
N ILE A 278 -5.03 17.28 6.16
CA ILE A 278 -5.10 16.16 5.19
C ILE A 278 -5.95 16.55 3.97
N ALA A 279 -7.20 16.97 4.19
CA ALA A 279 -8.14 17.20 3.11
C ALA A 279 -7.81 18.49 2.35
N GLU A 280 -7.82 18.40 1.01
CA GLU A 280 -7.56 19.51 0.10
C GLU A 280 -8.83 19.92 -0.65
N TYR A 281 -9.04 21.23 -0.79
CA TYR A 281 -10.22 21.81 -1.42
C TYR A 281 -9.82 22.94 -2.38
N CYS A 282 -10.43 23.02 -3.55
CA CYS A 282 -10.20 24.16 -4.46
C CYS A 282 -10.84 25.46 -3.95
N SER A 283 -11.87 25.38 -3.10
CA SER A 283 -12.60 26.55 -2.61
C SER A 283 -13.25 26.31 -1.25
N ARG A 284 -13.66 27.39 -0.57
CA ARG A 284 -14.39 27.30 0.71
C ARG A 284 -15.77 26.67 0.53
N GLU A 285 -16.38 26.86 -0.64
CA GLU A 285 -17.67 26.28 -1.01
C GLU A 285 -17.56 24.76 -1.11
N CYS A 286 -16.52 24.24 -1.77
CA CYS A 286 -16.24 22.80 -1.80
C CYS A 286 -15.99 22.21 -0.41
N GLN A 287 -15.30 22.95 0.47
CA GLN A 287 -15.08 22.53 1.86
C GLN A 287 -16.39 22.47 2.65
N ARG A 288 -17.24 23.50 2.56
CA ARG A 288 -18.55 23.55 3.23
C ARG A 288 -19.49 22.47 2.73
N ALA A 289 -19.55 22.26 1.41
CA ALA A 289 -20.37 21.21 0.80
C ALA A 289 -19.96 19.81 1.30
N ASN A 290 -18.67 19.57 1.48
CA ASN A 290 -18.16 18.30 2.01
C ASN A 290 -18.16 18.22 3.56
N TRP A 291 -18.53 19.29 4.28
CA TRP A 291 -18.34 19.38 5.73
C TRP A 291 -19.10 18.30 6.51
N SER A 292 -20.33 17.97 6.10
CA SER A 292 -21.15 16.95 6.76
C SER A 292 -20.48 15.57 6.81
N ASN A 293 -19.68 15.24 5.78
CA ASN A 293 -18.88 14.02 5.71
C ASN A 293 -17.53 14.22 6.40
N HIS A 294 -16.85 15.33 6.10
CA HIS A 294 -15.49 15.60 6.59
C HIS A 294 -15.40 15.74 8.11
N LYS A 295 -16.39 16.36 8.76
CA LYS A 295 -16.38 16.64 10.20
C LYS A 295 -16.22 15.39 11.07
N LYS A 296 -16.59 14.21 10.55
CA LYS A 296 -16.46 12.92 11.24
C LYS A 296 -15.00 12.52 11.48
N PHE A 297 -14.07 13.07 10.68
CA PHE A 297 -12.66 12.72 10.67
C PHE A 297 -11.75 13.97 10.70
N CYS A 298 -12.32 15.16 10.94
CA CYS A 298 -11.58 16.41 10.99
C CYS A 298 -11.07 16.68 12.40
N GLY A 299 -9.81 17.10 12.55
CA GLY A 299 -9.29 17.61 13.83
C GLY A 299 -8.71 16.57 14.79
N CYS A 300 -8.39 15.36 14.35
CA CYS A 300 -7.67 14.39 15.19
C CYS A 300 -6.26 14.93 15.53
N PRO A 301 -5.98 15.33 16.79
CA PRO A 301 -4.74 16.01 17.17
C PRO A 301 -3.49 15.15 16.91
N GLU A 302 -3.63 13.83 16.95
CA GLU A 302 -2.53 12.86 16.77
C GLU A 302 -1.92 12.92 15.35
N VAL A 303 -2.61 13.55 14.40
CA VAL A 303 -2.15 13.75 13.02
C VAL A 303 -1.37 15.06 12.84
N VAL A 304 -1.48 15.95 13.83
CA VAL A 304 -0.93 17.31 13.84
C VAL A 304 0.32 17.41 14.73
N SER A 305 0.66 16.38 15.53
CA SER A 305 1.91 16.37 16.29
C SER A 305 3.11 16.55 15.37
N GLN A 306 4.01 17.45 15.78
CA GLN A 306 5.15 17.95 15.01
C GLN A 306 6.30 16.95 14.89
N ASP A 307 6.15 15.73 15.40
CA ASP A 307 7.17 14.66 15.30
C ASP A 307 7.26 14.04 13.89
N LEU A 308 6.71 14.73 12.89
CA LEU A 308 7.01 14.46 11.49
C LEU A 308 8.39 15.06 11.18
N PRO A 309 9.29 14.33 10.49
CA PRO A 309 10.63 14.83 10.21
C PRO A 309 10.60 16.24 9.60
N SER A 310 11.50 17.10 10.09
CA SER A 310 11.58 18.55 9.83
C SER A 310 11.52 18.93 8.35
N ASP A 311 11.92 18.02 7.45
CA ASP A 311 11.86 18.20 5.99
C ASP A 311 10.43 18.24 5.41
N TYR A 312 9.39 17.99 6.22
CA TYR A 312 7.99 18.08 5.86
C TYR A 312 7.27 19.37 6.26
N ILE A 313 7.90 20.25 7.05
CA ILE A 313 7.36 21.57 7.33
C ILE A 313 7.55 22.41 6.07
N PHE A 314 6.45 22.73 5.39
CA PHE A 314 6.43 23.78 4.37
C PHE A 314 6.95 25.06 5.04
N LYS A 315 8.20 25.44 4.77
CA LYS A 315 8.67 26.81 5.03
C LYS A 315 7.75 27.70 4.20
N ARG A 316 6.71 28.27 4.82
CA ARG A 316 6.06 29.44 4.26
C ARG A 316 7.17 30.47 4.13
N GLY A 317 7.36 30.96 2.91
CA GLY A 317 8.31 32.04 2.64
C GLY A 317 8.01 33.18 3.60
N LEU A 318 9.01 33.55 4.39
CA LEU A 318 9.17 34.91 4.84
C LEU A 318 9.61 35.68 3.59
N SER A 319 8.62 36.25 2.92
CA SER A 319 8.77 37.41 2.04
C SER A 319 8.29 38.62 2.82
#